data_AF-A0A533QDJ2-F1
#
_entry.id   AF-A0A533QDJ2-F1
#
_cell.length_a   1.000
_cell.length_b   1.000
_cell.length_c   1.000
_cell.angle_alpha   90.00
_cell.angle_beta   90.00
_cell.angle_gamma   90.00
#
_symmetry.space_group_name_H-M   'P 1'
#
loop_
_entity.id
_entity.type
_entity.pdbx_description
1 polymer ?
#
loop_
_entity_poly.entity_id
_entity_poly.type
_entity_poly.pdbx_seq_one_letter_code
_entity_poly.pdbx_strand_id
1 'polypeptide(L)'
;MIIQEIKTVLEKINFPQRFISEQTAVCIMALSDKIERKGLLPAHKSLCEGARIHDILNFARNELGKQVAENTREAYRKTSLAPLLNHGLVVRHQLSTNDPNTYYRLHPDFECLFSEKHPEKQQKLIIELKIKSTKLRERHTRKVFQHNTVCVQINSEDTFSLSPGAHNTLKRLSLKYLATLF
;
A
#
# COMPACT_ATOMS: atom_id res chain seq x y z
N MET A 1 3.12 -16.29 14.13
CA MET A 1 3.34 -15.94 12.71
C MET A 1 4.77 -15.47 12.58
N ILE A 2 5.56 -16.09 11.69
CA ILE A 2 6.99 -15.78 11.53
C ILE A 2 7.18 -14.99 10.23
N ILE A 3 8.17 -14.07 10.21
CA ILE A 3 8.48 -13.21 9.06
C ILE A 3 8.62 -14.02 7.75
N GLN A 4 9.27 -15.18 7.80
CA GLN A 4 9.48 -16.01 6.61
C GLN A 4 8.18 -16.61 6.08
N GLU A 5 7.27 -17.03 6.96
CA GLU A 5 5.95 -17.56 6.55
C GLU A 5 5.16 -16.50 5.78
N ILE A 6 5.20 -15.26 6.25
CA ILE A 6 4.51 -14.13 5.62
C ILE A 6 5.09 -13.84 4.23
N LYS A 7 6.42 -13.85 4.10
CA LYS A 7 7.07 -13.67 2.79
C LYS A 7 6.66 -14.76 1.82
N THR A 8 6.69 -16.03 2.23
CA THR A 8 6.26 -17.16 1.41
C THR A 8 4.80 -17.04 0.98
N VAL A 9 3.91 -16.58 1.87
CA VAL A 9 2.51 -16.31 1.56
C VAL A 9 2.38 -15.20 0.51
N LEU A 10 3.11 -14.09 0.67
CA LEU A 10 3.11 -12.98 -0.29
C LEU A 10 3.59 -13.44 -1.68
N GLU A 11 4.61 -14.30 -1.74
CA GLU A 11 5.08 -14.91 -2.99
C GLU A 11 3.99 -15.78 -3.63
N LYS A 12 3.34 -16.64 -2.83
CA LYS A 12 2.26 -17.53 -3.31
C LYS A 12 1.07 -16.77 -3.91
N ILE A 13 0.76 -15.58 -3.42
CA ILE A 13 -0.32 -14.72 -3.97
C ILE A 13 0.16 -13.80 -5.11
N ASN A 14 1.38 -13.99 -5.63
CA ASN A 14 2.01 -13.17 -6.67
C ASN A 14 2.15 -11.69 -6.29
N PHE A 15 2.41 -11.38 -5.02
CA PHE A 15 2.74 -10.02 -4.60
C PHE A 15 4.10 -9.60 -5.19
N PRO A 16 4.32 -8.32 -5.56
CA PRO A 16 5.53 -7.96 -6.29
C PRO A 16 6.79 -8.09 -5.43
N GLN A 17 7.79 -8.85 -5.90
CA GLN A 17 8.98 -9.21 -5.13
C GLN A 17 9.70 -8.02 -4.48
N ARG A 18 9.78 -6.88 -5.19
CA ARG A 18 10.41 -5.65 -4.68
C ARG A 18 9.77 -5.09 -3.40
N PHE A 19 8.54 -5.49 -3.09
CA PHE A 19 7.81 -5.07 -1.89
C PHE A 19 7.75 -6.18 -0.83
N ILE A 20 8.26 -7.38 -1.11
CA ILE A 20 8.39 -8.48 -0.15
C ILE A 20 9.67 -8.24 0.67
N SER A 21 9.54 -7.36 1.66
CA SER A 21 10.62 -7.01 2.58
C SER A 21 10.31 -7.48 3.99
N GLU A 22 11.32 -7.49 4.85
CA GLU A 22 11.10 -7.67 6.29
C GLU A 22 10.17 -6.59 6.85
N GLN A 23 10.34 -5.34 6.43
CA GLN A 23 9.47 -4.22 6.81
C GLN A 23 7.99 -4.49 6.48
N THR A 24 7.71 -5.04 5.30
CA THR A 24 6.36 -5.40 4.88
C THR A 24 5.79 -6.55 5.71
N ALA A 25 6.61 -7.55 6.03
CA ALA A 25 6.21 -8.64 6.91
C ALA A 25 5.90 -8.15 8.33
N VAL A 26 6.70 -7.24 8.88
CA VAL A 26 6.46 -6.59 10.18
C VAL A 26 5.13 -5.82 10.19
N CYS A 27 4.81 -5.11 9.10
CA CYS A 27 3.51 -4.44 8.98
C CYS A 27 2.36 -5.45 9.07
N ILE A 28 2.46 -6.59 8.39
CA ILE A 28 1.42 -7.63 8.41
C ILE A 28 1.33 -8.26 9.80
N MET A 29 2.46 -8.56 10.45
CA MET A 29 2.47 -9.07 11.84
C MET A 29 1.76 -8.12 12.80
N ALA A 30 2.07 -6.84 12.74
CA ALA A 30 1.42 -5.83 13.57
C ALA A 30 -0.09 -5.77 13.30
N LEU A 31 -0.51 -5.82 12.03
CA LEU A 31 -1.93 -5.80 11.66
C LEU A 31 -2.69 -7.10 11.95
N SER A 32 -1.98 -8.19 12.25
CA SER A 32 -2.56 -9.46 12.70
C SER A 32 -2.52 -9.63 14.21
N ASP A 33 -1.95 -8.68 14.96
CA ASP A 33 -1.76 -8.79 16.39
C ASP A 33 -3.07 -8.51 17.16
N LYS A 34 -3.52 -9.53 17.89
CA LYS A 34 -4.77 -9.53 18.67
C LYS A 34 -4.56 -9.24 20.15
N ILE A 35 -3.33 -8.93 20.55
CA ILE A 35 -2.99 -8.66 21.96
C ILE A 35 -3.60 -7.33 22.36
N GLU A 36 -4.36 -7.34 23.45
CA GLU A 36 -4.95 -6.12 24.01
C GLU A 36 -3.85 -5.19 24.53
N ARG A 37 -3.92 -3.91 24.16
CA ARG A 37 -2.93 -2.91 24.55
C ARG A 37 -3.56 -1.52 24.69
N LYS A 38 -2.98 -0.72 25.59
CA LYS A 38 -3.40 0.67 25.83
C LYS A 38 -2.77 1.63 24.82
N GLY A 39 -3.36 2.82 24.68
CA GLY A 39 -2.81 3.90 23.86
C GLY A 39 -3.18 3.84 22.37
N LEU A 40 -4.05 2.90 21.97
CA LEU A 40 -4.64 2.84 20.64
C LEU A 40 -5.74 3.91 20.46
N LEU A 41 -6.33 3.93 19.26
CA LEU A 41 -7.49 4.77 18.97
C LEU A 41 -8.70 4.39 19.85
N PRO A 42 -9.62 5.34 20.12
CA PRO A 42 -10.86 5.03 20.85
C PRO A 42 -11.62 3.88 20.19
N ALA A 43 -12.16 2.97 21.00
CA ALA A 43 -12.83 1.73 20.60
C ALA A 43 -11.94 0.61 20.04
N HIS A 44 -10.62 0.81 19.91
CA HIS A 44 -9.68 -0.25 19.51
C HIS A 44 -8.93 -0.80 20.72
N LYS A 45 -8.99 -2.11 20.91
CA LYS A 45 -8.31 -2.84 21.98
C LYS A 45 -7.00 -3.47 21.52
N SER A 46 -6.89 -3.84 20.24
CA SER A 46 -5.72 -4.50 19.66
C SER A 46 -5.34 -3.89 18.31
N LEU A 47 -4.14 -4.21 17.82
CA LEU A 47 -3.64 -3.65 16.56
C LEU A 47 -4.41 -4.17 15.35
N CYS A 48 -4.94 -5.39 15.39
CA CYS A 48 -5.75 -5.94 14.30
C CYS A 48 -7.06 -5.18 14.08
N GLU A 49 -7.62 -4.58 15.13
CA GLU A 49 -8.83 -3.75 15.03
C GLU A 49 -8.54 -2.40 14.37
N GLY A 50 -7.30 -1.92 14.41
CA GLY A 50 -6.89 -0.68 13.76
C GLY A 50 -5.56 -0.16 14.30
N ALA A 51 -4.51 -0.23 13.48
CA ALA A 51 -3.19 0.27 13.84
C ALA A 51 -2.85 1.54 13.05
N ARG A 52 -2.47 2.62 13.74
CA ARG A 52 -1.82 3.77 13.10
C ARG A 52 -0.39 3.40 12.75
N ILE A 53 0.25 4.19 11.89
CA ILE A 53 1.67 3.96 11.54
C ILE A 53 2.57 3.96 12.78
N HIS A 54 2.29 4.84 13.75
CA HIS A 54 3.06 4.92 14.98
C HIS A 54 2.94 3.62 15.80
N ASP A 55 1.73 3.03 15.84
CA ASP A 55 1.48 1.78 16.55
C ASP A 55 2.24 0.61 15.89
N ILE A 56 2.34 0.58 14.55
CA ILE A 56 3.12 -0.41 13.81
C ILE A 56 4.63 -0.28 14.10
N LEU A 57 5.15 0.95 14.15
CA LEU A 57 6.57 1.18 14.49
C LEU A 57 6.87 0.80 15.95
N ASN A 58 5.95 1.12 16.88
CA ASN A 58 6.05 0.70 18.27
C ASN A 58 6.03 -0.83 18.39
N PHE A 59 5.16 -1.52 17.64
CA PHE A 59 5.15 -2.98 17.58
C PHE A 59 6.50 -3.53 17.13
N ALA A 60 7.07 -2.97 16.05
CA ALA A 60 8.38 -3.38 15.55
C ALA A 60 9.48 -3.21 16.61
N ARG A 61 9.46 -2.09 17.35
CA ARG A 61 10.44 -1.80 18.42
C ARG A 61 10.28 -2.71 19.62
N ASN A 62 9.07 -2.80 20.15
CA ASN A 62 8.82 -3.36 21.47
C ASN A 62 8.64 -4.89 21.42
N GLU A 63 7.96 -5.40 20.39
CA GLU A 63 7.63 -6.84 20.30
C GLU A 63 8.67 -7.62 19.51
N LEU A 64 9.31 -6.98 18.52
CA LEU A 64 10.30 -7.62 17.64
C LEU A 64 11.74 -7.16 17.87
N GLY A 65 11.97 -6.23 18.82
CA GLY A 65 13.30 -5.71 19.15
C GLY A 65 13.99 -4.97 18.00
N LYS A 66 13.24 -4.49 17.00
CA LYS A 66 13.82 -3.83 15.82
C LYS A 66 14.18 -2.39 16.13
N GLN A 67 15.35 -1.95 15.66
CA GLN A 67 15.76 -0.55 15.76
C GLN A 67 15.12 0.28 14.63
N VAL A 68 13.90 0.76 14.87
CA VAL A 68 13.13 1.54 13.91
C VAL A 68 12.84 2.94 14.47
N ALA A 69 13.37 3.96 13.80
CA ALA A 69 13.21 5.34 14.22
C ALA A 69 11.87 5.93 13.73
N GLU A 70 11.32 6.91 14.46
CA GLU A 70 10.03 7.53 14.11
C GLU A 70 10.05 8.27 12.76
N ASN A 71 11.22 8.73 12.30
CA ASN A 71 11.38 9.37 11.00
C ASN A 71 11.22 8.40 9.81
N THR A 72 11.17 7.08 10.03
CA THR A 72 10.97 6.08 8.96
C THR A 72 9.50 5.85 8.61
N ARG A 73 8.55 6.56 9.23
CA ARG A 73 7.10 6.43 8.94
C ARG A 73 6.78 6.49 7.45
N GLU A 74 7.39 7.44 6.73
CA GLU A 74 7.14 7.63 5.30
C GLU A 74 7.69 6.47 4.47
N ALA A 75 8.80 5.86 4.89
CA ALA A 75 9.31 4.65 4.26
C ALA A 75 8.30 3.51 4.41
N TYR A 76 7.82 3.24 5.63
CA TYR A 76 6.80 2.22 5.89
C TYR A 76 5.52 2.43 5.08
N ARG A 77 5.05 3.69 5.01
CA ARG A 77 3.88 4.04 4.20
C ARG A 77 4.10 3.75 2.73
N LYS A 78 5.21 4.20 2.15
CA LYS A 78 5.45 4.13 0.69
C LYS A 78 5.86 2.74 0.21
N THR A 79 6.70 2.04 0.96
CA THR A 79 7.32 0.78 0.50
C THR A 79 6.64 -0.48 1.04
N SER A 80 5.79 -0.36 2.06
CA SER A 80 5.02 -1.49 2.61
C SER A 80 3.51 -1.27 2.56
N LEU A 81 2.96 -0.27 3.27
CA LEU A 81 1.52 -0.12 3.41
C LEU A 81 0.81 0.28 2.11
N ALA A 82 1.38 1.19 1.32
CA ALA A 82 0.80 1.59 0.04
C ALA A 82 0.77 0.43 -0.98
N PRO A 83 1.84 -0.35 -1.16
CA PRO A 83 1.78 -1.59 -1.93
C PRO A 83 0.72 -2.57 -1.43
N LEU A 84 0.63 -2.82 -0.11
CA LEU A 84 -0.39 -3.72 0.46
C LEU A 84 -1.82 -3.21 0.19
N LEU A 85 -2.04 -1.89 0.35
CA LEU A 85 -3.31 -1.23 0.04
C LEU A 85 -3.68 -1.36 -1.45
N ASN A 86 -2.72 -1.12 -2.34
CA ASN A 86 -2.92 -1.17 -3.79
C ASN A 86 -3.24 -2.58 -4.29
N HIS A 87 -2.83 -3.63 -3.56
CA HIS A 87 -3.18 -5.02 -3.86
C HIS A 87 -4.41 -5.50 -3.06
N GLY A 88 -5.04 -4.62 -2.27
CA GLY A 88 -6.26 -4.94 -1.51
C GLY A 88 -6.03 -5.85 -0.30
N LEU A 89 -4.79 -5.99 0.16
CA LEU A 89 -4.42 -6.82 1.31
C LEU A 89 -4.58 -6.08 2.64
N VAL A 90 -4.53 -4.75 2.58
CA VAL A 90 -4.73 -3.84 3.72
C VAL A 90 -5.79 -2.82 3.34
N VAL A 91 -6.62 -2.45 4.32
CA VAL A 91 -7.60 -1.38 4.21
C VAL A 91 -7.12 -0.20 5.04
N ARG A 92 -7.15 1.00 4.46
CA ARG A 92 -6.86 2.26 5.15
C ARG A 92 -8.16 2.98 5.49
N HIS A 93 -8.32 3.36 6.75
CA HIS A 93 -9.40 4.21 7.23
C HIS A 93 -8.83 5.60 7.54
N GLN A 94 -9.40 6.63 6.93
CA GLN A 94 -9.04 8.04 7.13
C GLN A 94 -10.27 8.91 6.82
N LEU A 95 -10.50 9.95 7.61
CA LEU A 95 -11.58 10.92 7.38
C LEU A 95 -11.16 12.03 6.41
N SER A 96 -9.88 12.39 6.43
CA SER A 96 -9.29 13.40 5.54
C SER A 96 -7.85 13.05 5.20
N THR A 97 -7.26 13.75 4.23
CA THR A 97 -5.87 13.50 3.77
C THR A 97 -4.84 13.61 4.90
N ASN A 98 -5.06 14.51 5.86
CA ASN A 98 -4.16 14.79 6.98
C ASN A 98 -4.74 14.32 8.32
N ASP A 99 -5.66 13.36 8.29
CA ASP A 99 -6.27 12.84 9.51
C ASP A 99 -5.22 12.14 10.40
N PRO A 100 -4.94 12.67 11.61
CA PRO A 100 -3.98 12.07 12.53
C PRO A 100 -4.43 10.69 13.02
N ASN A 101 -5.73 10.38 12.91
CA ASN A 101 -6.31 9.11 13.29
C ASN A 101 -6.36 8.12 12.11
N THR A 102 -5.63 8.37 11.02
CA THR A 102 -5.50 7.41 9.93
C THR A 102 -4.93 6.08 10.45
N TYR A 103 -5.69 5.00 10.28
CA TYR A 103 -5.29 3.65 10.68
C TYR A 103 -5.47 2.63 9.56
N TYR A 104 -4.82 1.49 9.74
CA TYR A 104 -4.77 0.39 8.80
C TYR A 104 -5.32 -0.87 9.45
N ARG A 105 -5.93 -1.73 8.63
CA ARG A 105 -6.36 -3.08 9.01
C ARG A 105 -6.00 -4.08 7.93
N LEU A 106 -5.75 -5.32 8.31
CA LEU A 106 -5.64 -6.40 7.35
C LEU A 106 -7.01 -6.68 6.71
N HIS A 107 -7.02 -7.04 5.44
CA HIS A 107 -8.26 -7.50 4.80
C HIS A 107 -8.65 -8.88 5.38
N PRO A 108 -9.93 -9.13 5.74
CA PRO A 108 -10.36 -10.41 6.34
C PRO A 108 -9.94 -11.64 5.54
N ASP A 109 -10.18 -11.66 4.21
CA ASP A 109 -9.75 -12.76 3.33
C ASP A 109 -8.24 -13.08 3.44
N PHE A 110 -7.40 -12.05 3.62
CA PHE A 110 -5.97 -12.20 3.76
C PHE A 110 -5.57 -12.63 5.18
N GLU A 111 -6.27 -12.16 6.21
CA GLU A 111 -6.11 -12.63 7.59
C GLU A 111 -6.45 -14.12 7.73
N CYS A 112 -7.55 -14.56 7.11
CA CYS A 112 -7.98 -15.95 7.10
C CYS A 112 -6.93 -16.89 6.53
N LEU A 113 -6.14 -16.44 5.54
CA LEU A 113 -5.12 -17.25 4.88
C LEU A 113 -4.02 -17.72 5.85
N PHE A 114 -3.71 -16.93 6.87
CA PHE A 114 -2.75 -17.28 7.91
C PHE A 114 -3.32 -18.22 8.98
N SER A 115 -4.64 -18.27 9.13
CA SER A 115 -5.32 -19.12 10.10
C SER A 115 -5.83 -20.44 9.51
N GLU A 116 -5.99 -20.51 8.19
CA GLU A 116 -6.50 -21.67 7.47
C GLU A 116 -5.47 -22.81 7.45
N LYS A 117 -5.85 -23.96 8.04
CA LYS A 117 -5.01 -25.15 8.15
C LYS A 117 -5.27 -26.17 7.04
N HIS A 118 -6.39 -26.05 6.32
CA HIS A 118 -6.72 -26.95 5.22
C HIS A 118 -6.09 -26.45 3.92
N PRO A 119 -5.17 -27.22 3.30
CA PRO A 119 -4.42 -26.77 2.13
C PRO A 119 -5.32 -26.46 0.94
N GLU A 120 -6.41 -27.21 0.75
CA GLU A 120 -7.37 -26.96 -0.34
C GLU A 120 -8.11 -25.63 -0.18
N LYS A 121 -8.55 -25.31 1.05
CA LYS A 121 -9.22 -24.04 1.34
C LYS A 121 -8.25 -22.87 1.22
N GLN A 122 -7.03 -23.04 1.72
CA GLN A 122 -5.96 -22.06 1.59
C GLN A 122 -5.66 -21.77 0.10
N GLN A 123 -5.59 -22.81 -0.74
CA GLN A 123 -5.37 -22.65 -2.17
C GLN A 123 -6.51 -21.90 -2.86
N LYS A 124 -7.77 -22.16 -2.49
CA LYS A 124 -8.94 -21.40 -2.99
C LYS A 124 -8.83 -19.92 -2.63
N LEU A 125 -8.53 -19.60 -1.37
CA LEU A 125 -8.33 -18.23 -0.91
C LEU A 125 -7.19 -17.53 -1.67
N ILE A 126 -6.07 -18.22 -1.93
CA ILE A 126 -4.96 -17.70 -2.73
C ILE A 126 -5.43 -17.32 -4.15
N ILE A 127 -6.23 -18.18 -4.79
CA ILE A 127 -6.74 -17.93 -6.14
C ILE A 127 -7.69 -16.72 -6.14
N GLU A 128 -8.60 -16.63 -5.18
CA GLU A 128 -9.54 -15.51 -5.04
C GLU A 128 -8.81 -14.18 -4.81
N LEU A 129 -7.81 -14.17 -3.92
CA LEU A 129 -6.97 -13.01 -3.66
C LEU A 129 -6.17 -12.57 -4.89
N LYS A 130 -5.66 -13.53 -5.70
CA LYS A 130 -5.01 -13.22 -6.98
C LYS A 130 -5.95 -12.50 -7.93
N ILE A 131 -7.17 -13.01 -8.12
CA ILE A 131 -8.16 -12.40 -9.01
C ILE A 131 -8.59 -11.01 -8.51
N LYS A 132 -8.74 -10.83 -7.20
CA LYS A 132 -9.13 -9.55 -6.60
C LYS A 132 -8.00 -8.52 -6.71
N SER A 133 -6.77 -8.92 -6.44
CA SER A 133 -5.61 -8.03 -6.50
C SER A 133 -5.31 -7.57 -7.92
N THR A 134 -5.46 -8.42 -8.95
CA THR A 134 -5.31 -8.00 -10.36
C THR A 134 -6.33 -6.94 -10.74
N LYS A 135 -7.62 -7.16 -10.42
CA LYS A 135 -8.69 -6.17 -10.67
C LYS A 135 -8.43 -4.83 -9.98
N LEU A 136 -7.97 -4.85 -8.72
CA LEU A 136 -7.64 -3.64 -7.98
C LEU A 136 -6.43 -2.91 -8.58
N ARG A 137 -5.44 -3.66 -9.04
CA ARG A 137 -4.26 -3.11 -9.71
C ARG A 137 -4.64 -2.41 -11.00
N GLU A 138 -5.47 -3.04 -11.83
CA GLU A 138 -5.99 -2.43 -13.06
C GLU A 138 -6.80 -1.17 -12.77
N ARG A 139 -7.64 -1.18 -11.72
CA ARG A 139 -8.40 0.02 -11.33
C ARG A 139 -7.46 1.13 -10.86
N HIS A 140 -6.43 0.79 -10.09
CA HIS A 140 -5.45 1.76 -9.61
C HIS A 140 -4.62 2.32 -10.76
N THR A 141 -4.11 1.49 -11.68
CA THR A 141 -3.37 1.96 -12.86
C THR A 141 -4.25 2.85 -13.71
N ARG A 142 -5.50 2.46 -14.01
CA ARG A 142 -6.45 3.30 -14.75
C ARG A 142 -6.67 4.67 -14.08
N LYS A 143 -6.87 4.72 -12.76
CA LYS A 143 -7.00 5.99 -12.03
C LYS A 143 -5.72 6.83 -12.12
N VAL A 144 -4.55 6.22 -11.92
CA VAL A 144 -3.26 6.92 -12.02
C VAL A 144 -3.04 7.44 -13.43
N PHE A 145 -3.32 6.64 -14.47
CA PHE A 145 -3.25 7.09 -15.86
C PHE A 145 -4.22 8.27 -16.08
N GLN A 146 -5.50 8.12 -15.75
CA GLN A 146 -6.51 9.19 -15.92
C GLN A 146 -6.15 10.50 -15.19
N HIS A 147 -5.52 10.42 -14.01
CA HIS A 147 -5.12 11.59 -13.25
C HIS A 147 -3.74 12.16 -13.62
N ASN A 148 -2.83 11.35 -14.18
CA ASN A 148 -1.46 11.76 -14.49
C ASN A 148 -1.19 11.97 -15.99
N THR A 149 -2.12 11.63 -16.89
CA THR A 149 -2.03 12.01 -18.30
C THR A 149 -2.77 13.32 -18.54
N VAL A 150 -2.03 14.40 -18.74
CA VAL A 150 -2.54 15.61 -19.40
C VAL A 150 -2.27 15.42 -20.89
N CYS A 151 -3.29 15.09 -21.68
CA CYS A 151 -3.17 15.11 -23.14
C CYS A 151 -2.98 16.56 -23.58
N VAL A 152 -1.86 16.88 -24.23
CA VAL A 152 -1.67 18.16 -24.91
C VAL A 152 -1.78 17.87 -26.40
N GLN A 153 -2.89 18.26 -27.02
CA GLN A 153 -3.01 18.26 -28.48
C GLN A 153 -2.30 19.51 -29.02
N ILE A 154 -1.27 19.29 -29.84
CA ILE A 154 -0.60 20.32 -30.62
C ILE A 154 -0.80 19.90 -32.09
N ASN A 155 -1.94 20.29 -32.65
CA ASN A 155 -2.39 20.06 -34.03
C ASN A 155 -2.66 18.60 -34.45
N SER A 156 -3.45 18.49 -35.52
CA SER A 156 -4.44 17.43 -35.76
C SER A 156 -3.97 16.01 -36.06
N GLU A 157 -2.71 15.61 -35.82
CA GLU A 157 -2.29 14.23 -36.13
C GLU A 157 -1.33 13.55 -35.12
N ASP A 158 -0.82 14.21 -34.07
CA ASP A 158 0.11 13.55 -33.14
C ASP A 158 -0.29 13.68 -31.66
N THR A 159 -0.52 12.53 -31.01
CA THR A 159 -0.80 12.44 -29.57
C THR A 159 0.44 11.99 -28.81
N PHE A 160 1.10 12.90 -28.09
CA PHE A 160 2.23 12.55 -27.23
C PHE A 160 1.82 12.36 -25.76
N SER A 161 2.16 11.20 -25.20
CA SER A 161 1.99 10.87 -23.78
C SER A 161 3.29 11.19 -23.02
N LEU A 162 3.23 12.12 -22.05
CA LEU A 162 4.38 12.51 -21.23
C LEU A 162 4.27 11.94 -19.81
N SER A 163 5.38 11.43 -19.28
CA SER A 163 5.48 10.91 -17.91
C SER A 163 5.68 12.03 -16.87
N PRO A 164 5.21 11.83 -15.62
CA PRO A 164 5.14 12.90 -14.62
C PRO A 164 6.47 13.03 -13.86
N GLY A 165 7.43 13.73 -14.46
CA GLY A 165 8.65 14.19 -13.79
C GLY A 165 8.59 15.70 -13.53
N ALA A 166 9.00 16.14 -12.34
CA ALA A 166 8.96 17.54 -11.87
C ALA A 166 9.79 18.55 -12.71
N HIS A 167 10.41 18.12 -13.81
CA HIS A 167 11.08 18.99 -14.78
C HIS A 167 10.20 19.40 -15.98
N ASN A 168 8.94 18.95 -16.06
CA ASN A 168 8.10 19.23 -17.23
C ASN A 168 7.22 20.48 -17.11
N THR A 169 7.10 21.09 -15.93
CA THR A 169 6.29 22.31 -15.75
C THR A 169 6.95 23.53 -16.39
N LEU A 170 8.27 23.66 -16.25
CA LEU A 170 9.07 24.73 -16.87
C LEU A 170 9.19 24.58 -18.39
N LYS A 171 9.36 23.35 -18.90
CA LYS A 171 9.40 23.08 -20.35
C LYS A 171 8.06 23.36 -21.05
N ARG A 172 6.93 23.13 -20.37
CA ARG A 172 5.58 23.39 -20.92
C ARG A 172 5.31 24.89 -21.13
N LEU A 173 5.78 25.74 -20.23
CA LEU A 173 5.57 27.19 -20.33
C LEU A 173 6.41 27.81 -21.45
N SER A 174 7.66 27.37 -21.62
CA SER A 174 8.54 27.87 -22.68
C SER A 174 8.06 27.54 -24.10
N LEU A 175 7.54 26.33 -24.32
CA LEU A 175 7.01 25.90 -25.63
C LEU A 175 5.72 26.62 -26.02
N LYS A 176 4.83 26.87 -25.05
CA LYS A 176 3.57 27.60 -25.31
C LYS A 176 3.82 29.07 -25.64
N TYR A 177 4.81 29.69 -25.00
CA TYR A 177 5.17 31.08 -25.26
C TYR A 177 5.80 31.27 -26.66
N LEU A 178 6.67 30.35 -27.09
CA LEU A 178 7.32 30.43 -28.40
C LEU A 178 6.37 30.12 -29.57
N ALA A 179 5.41 29.20 -29.41
CA ALA A 179 4.43 28.89 -30.44
C ALA A 179 3.36 29.98 -30.66
N THR A 180 3.30 30.99 -29.79
CA THR A 180 2.38 32.13 -29.94
C THR A 180 3.08 33.36 -30.54
N LEU A 181 4.41 33.28 -30.76
CA LEU A 181 5.26 34.40 -31.20
C LEU A 181 5.85 34.21 -32.61
N PHE A 182 5.50 33.14 -33.33
CA PHE A 182 5.81 32.90 -34.74
C PHE A 182 4.58 32.43 -35.50
#